data_AF-A0A076YPI4-F1
#
_entry.id   AF-A0A076YPI4-F1
#
_cell.length_a   1.000
_cell.length_b   1.000
_cell.length_c   1.000
_cell.angle_alpha   90.00
_cell.angle_beta   90.00
_cell.angle_gamma   90.00
#
_symmetry.space_group_name_H-M   'P 1'
#
loop_
_entity.id
_entity.type
_entity.pdbx_description
1 polymer ?
#
loop_
_entity_poly.entity_id
_entity_poly.type
_entity_poly.pdbx_seq_one_letter_code
_entity_poly.pdbx_strand_id
1 'polypeptide(L)' 'FLPAPSNLSVWWNFGSLLGLCLGIQILTGLFLAMHYTAHVDLAFSSVVHITRDVSYGWLLRSLHANGA' A
#
# COMPACT_ATOMS: atom_id res chain seq x y z
N PHE A 1 -17.06 4.43 -24.21
CA PHE A 1 -15.78 3.83 -24.65
C PHE A 1 -14.81 4.97 -24.94
N LEU A 2 -13.63 4.98 -24.32
CA LEU A 2 -12.53 5.82 -24.81
C LEU A 2 -11.94 5.10 -26.04
N PRO A 3 -11.82 5.75 -27.21
CA PRO A 3 -11.18 5.14 -28.36
C PRO A 3 -9.71 4.85 -28.04
N ALA A 4 -9.26 3.64 -28.35
CA ALA A 4 -7.88 3.18 -28.14
C ALA A 4 -7.39 2.40 -29.37
N PRO A 5 -6.08 2.44 -29.71
CA PRO A 5 -5.52 1.64 -30.78
C PRO A 5 -5.78 0.13 -30.57
N SER A 6 -6.06 -0.61 -31.64
CA SER A 6 -6.34 -2.05 -31.55
C SER A 6 -5.09 -2.91 -31.32
N ASN A 7 -3.89 -2.35 -31.51
CA ASN A 7 -2.60 -3.05 -31.44
C ASN A 7 -1.78 -2.69 -30.17
N LEU A 8 -2.44 -2.26 -29.09
CA LEU A 8 -1.75 -2.01 -27.82
C LEU A 8 -1.15 -3.32 -27.27
N SER A 9 0.14 -3.31 -26.97
CA SER A 9 0.83 -4.42 -26.31
C SER A 9 0.51 -4.45 -24.81
N VAL A 10 0.84 -5.56 -24.15
CA VAL A 10 0.63 -5.72 -22.70
C VAL A 10 1.30 -4.62 -21.87
N TRP A 11 2.38 -4.00 -22.39
CA TRP A 11 3.11 -2.90 -21.76
C TRP A 11 2.23 -1.66 -21.46
N TRP A 12 1.14 -1.48 -22.19
CA TRP A 12 0.22 -0.36 -21.93
C TRP A 12 -0.63 -0.55 -20.66
N ASN A 13 -0.70 -1.76 -20.10
CA ASN A 13 -1.39 -2.00 -18.82
C ASN A 13 -0.61 -1.48 -17.61
N PHE A 14 0.69 -1.16 -17.73
CA PHE A 14 1.46 -0.68 -16.59
C PHE A 14 0.94 0.66 -16.04
N GLY A 15 0.34 1.51 -16.87
CA GLY A 15 -0.29 2.74 -16.39
C GLY A 15 -1.44 2.47 -15.41
N SER A 16 -2.35 1.53 -15.72
CA SER A 16 -3.44 1.17 -14.81
C SER A 16 -2.96 0.39 -13.60
N LEU A 17 -1.93 -0.47 -13.76
CA LEU A 17 -1.29 -1.17 -12.64
C LEU A 17 -0.62 -0.20 -11.66
N LEU A 18 0.03 0.86 -12.15
CA LEU A 18 0.58 1.93 -11.31
C LEU A 18 -0.53 2.69 -10.56
N GLY A 19 -1.66 2.97 -11.23
CA GLY A 19 -2.82 3.56 -10.57
C GLY A 19 -3.40 2.66 -9.46
N LEU A 20 -3.47 1.35 -9.71
CA LEU A 20 -3.87 0.36 -8.72
C LEU A 20 -2.88 0.31 -7.54
N CYS A 21 -1.58 0.26 -7.83
CA CYS A 21 -0.52 0.29 -6.81
C CYS A 21 -0.64 1.54 -5.93
N LEU A 22 -0.77 2.72 -6.53
CA LEU A 22 -0.95 3.97 -5.80
C LEU A 22 -2.19 3.92 -4.88
N GLY A 23 -3.32 3.42 -5.39
CA GLY A 23 -4.53 3.24 -4.60
C GLY A 23 -4.30 2.32 -3.38
N ILE A 24 -3.65 1.17 -3.59
CA ILE A 24 -3.29 0.23 -2.52
C ILE A 24 -2.37 0.91 -1.49
N GLN A 25 -1.34 1.63 -1.94
CA GLN A 25 -0.38 2.28 -1.05
C GLN A 25 -1.01 3.41 -0.23
N ILE A 26 -1.87 4.23 -0.82
CA ILE A 26 -2.60 5.29 -0.09
C ILE A 26 -3.51 4.67 0.98
N LEU A 27 -4.30 3.67 0.61
CA LEU A 27 -5.24 3.03 1.53
C LEU A 27 -4.49 2.35 2.68
N THR A 28 -3.56 1.45 2.36
CA THR A 28 -2.79 0.73 3.39
C THR A 28 -1.95 1.69 4.24
N GLY A 29 -1.32 2.69 3.64
CA GLY A 29 -0.54 3.71 4.33
C GLY A 29 -1.38 4.55 5.29
N LEU A 30 -2.60 4.93 4.89
CA LEU A 30 -3.53 5.65 5.77
C LEU A 30 -3.91 4.82 7.00
N PHE A 31 -4.26 3.54 6.81
CA PHE A 31 -4.57 2.65 7.94
C PHE A 31 -3.37 2.42 8.86
N LEU A 32 -2.17 2.26 8.30
CA LEU A 32 -0.94 2.14 9.10
C LEU A 32 -0.64 3.42 9.89
N ALA A 33 -0.83 4.60 9.28
CA ALA A 33 -0.61 5.88 9.92
C ALA A 33 -1.52 6.12 11.14
N MET A 34 -2.74 5.56 11.15
CA MET A 34 -3.64 5.65 12.32
C MET A 34 -3.10 4.93 13.58
N HIS A 35 -2.15 3.99 13.41
CA HIS A 35 -1.56 3.22 14.51
C HIS A 35 -0.06 3.48 14.72
N TYR A 36 0.58 4.17 13.77
CA TYR A 36 2.00 4.49 13.83
C TYR A 36 2.27 5.69 14.76
N THR A 37 3.37 5.62 15.53
CA THR A 37 3.83 6.73 16.37
C THR A 37 5.19 7.22 15.89
N ALA A 38 5.28 8.49 15.48
CA ALA A 38 6.49 9.06 14.87
C ALA A 38 7.59 9.47 15.87
N HIS A 39 7.41 9.22 17.17
CA HIS A 39 8.45 9.46 18.17
C HIS A 39 9.56 8.41 18.06
N VAL A 40 10.83 8.83 18.07
CA VAL A 40 11.98 7.93 17.81
C VAL A 40 12.01 6.70 18.74
N ASP A 41 11.69 6.89 20.02
CA ASP A 41 11.68 5.80 21.01
C ASP A 41 10.49 4.83 20.84
N LEU A 42 9.45 5.24 20.10
CA LEU A 42 8.21 4.47 19.91
C LEU A 42 8.01 4.01 18.46
N ALA A 43 8.82 4.48 17.51
CA ALA A 43 8.65 4.19 16.09
C ALA A 43 8.67 2.68 15.82
N PHE A 44 9.69 1.97 16.32
CA PHE A 44 9.78 0.52 16.13
C PHE A 44 8.69 -0.24 16.90
N SER A 45 8.43 0.13 18.16
CA SER A 45 7.43 -0.56 18.98
C SER A 45 6.01 -0.37 18.42
N SER A 46 5.69 0.77 17.83
CA SER A 46 4.41 0.99 17.15
C SER A 46 4.25 0.11 15.89
N VAL A 47 5.32 -0.15 15.14
CA VAL A 47 5.29 -1.10 14.02
C VAL A 47 5.11 -2.55 14.50
N VAL A 48 5.72 -2.91 15.63
CA VAL A 48 5.52 -4.22 16.28
C VAL A 48 4.06 -4.36 16.72
N HIS A 49 3.49 -3.32 17.35
CA HIS A 49 2.10 -3.24 17.76
C HIS A 49 1.14 -3.41 16.57
N ILE A 50 1.36 -2.69 15.47
CA ILE A 50 0.60 -2.86 14.22
C ILE A 50 0.63 -4.32 13.76
N THR A 51 1.80 -4.96 13.80
CA THR A 51 1.94 -6.31 13.24
C THR A 51 1.26 -7.37 14.12
N ARG A 52 1.27 -7.21 15.44
CA ARG A 52 0.85 -8.25 16.39
C ARG A 52 -0.51 -8.04 17.01
N ASP A 53 -0.90 -6.79 17.22
CA ASP A 53 -2.03 -6.45 18.08
C ASP A 53 -3.19 -5.80 17.30
N VAL A 54 -2.91 -5.19 16.14
CA VAL A 54 -3.95 -4.65 15.26
C VAL A 54 -4.54 -5.77 14.41
N SER A 55 -5.87 -5.89 14.39
CA SER A 55 -6.58 -6.84 13.54
C SER A 55 -6.17 -6.69 12.07
N TYR A 56 -5.68 -7.78 11.47
CA TYR A 56 -5.11 -7.79 10.11
C TYR A 56 -3.94 -6.82 9.86
N GLY A 57 -3.34 -6.25 10.92
CA GLY A 57 -2.26 -5.28 10.78
C GLY A 57 -1.00 -5.88 10.14
N TRP A 58 -0.72 -7.17 10.35
CA TRP A 58 0.35 -7.89 9.63
C TRP A 58 0.12 -7.89 8.11
N LEU A 59 -1.13 -8.03 7.68
CA LEU A 59 -1.50 -8.08 6.26
C LEU A 59 -1.40 -6.68 5.65
N LEU A 60 -1.94 -5.66 6.33
CA LEU A 60 -1.84 -4.27 5.90
C LEU A 60 -0.37 -3.83 5.76
N ARG A 61 0.46 -4.14 6.75
CA ARG A 61 1.90 -3.82 6.72
C ARG A 61 2.62 -4.57 5.60
N SER A 62 2.30 -5.85 5.40
CA SER A 62 2.92 -6.66 4.35
C SER A 62 2.53 -6.16 2.96
N LEU A 63 1.26 -5.80 2.74
CA LEU A 63 0.81 -5.21 1.47
C LEU A 63 1.50 -3.87 1.21
N HIS A 64 1.58 -2.98 2.20
CA HIS A 64 2.24 -1.68 2.05
C HIS A 64 3.75 -1.82 1.76
N ALA A 65 4.42 -2.76 2.40
CA ALA A 65 5.86 -2.97 2.26
C ALA A 65 6.25 -3.67 0.95
N ASN A 66 5.46 -4.64 0.47
CA ASN A 66 5.72 -5.35 -0.78
C ASN A 66 5.10 -4.65 -2.01
N GLY A 67 4.18 -3.71 -1.80
CA GLY A 67 3.55 -2.93 -2.85
C GLY A 67 4.33 -1.69 -3.28
N ALA A 68 5.37 -1.29 -2.52
CA ALA A 68 6.27 -0.19 -2.86
C ALA A 68 7.38 -0.64 -3.82
#